data_AF-A0A3M3YIE8-F1
#
_entry.id   AF-A0A3M3YIE8-F1
#
_cell.length_a   1.000
_cell.length_b   1.000
_cell.length_c   1.000
_cell.angle_alpha   90.00
_cell.angle_beta   90.00
_cell.angle_gamma   90.00
#
_symmetry.space_group_name_H-M   'P 1'
#
loop_
_entity.id
_entity.type
_entity.pdbx_description
1 polymer ?
#
loop_
_entity_poly.entity_id
_entity_poly.type
_entity_poly.pdbx_seq_one_letter_code
_entity_poly.pdbx_strand_id
1 'polypeptide(L)'
;RWLILTDNCIESLPDELGRRADLQKLMLAGNRLNALPSSLSECHKLELIRIAANRLTELPDWLLRLHALAWLAYADNPLCPALATPPIRQIPWPQLSLRQRLGEGASGIIQQAVWRNETGEQAVAVKLYKGSVTSDGSPLNEMAACISAGSHRHLIEVLGQITGHPAQQNGLVMELIAPDFSNLAGPPSLESCSRDIYPGDTRLSLPVLLRLATGIASATAHLHASGITHGDLYGHNILWQNDGNCLLGDFGAASFHPSPTAGAALERIETRAFGILLGELLERCAAEPQHRAIIDGLQALQARCIQPESQRRPALEEVLRELQAWRA
;
A
#
# COMPACT_ATOMS: atom_id res chain seq x y z
N ARG A 1 -14.16 -10.63 -14.86
CA ARG A 1 -13.24 -9.56 -14.42
C ARG A 1 -12.65 -9.85 -13.05
N TRP A 2 -13.42 -10.30 -12.06
CA TRP A 2 -12.87 -10.68 -10.74
C TRP A 2 -13.26 -12.10 -10.34
N LEU A 3 -12.46 -12.71 -9.48
CA LEU A 3 -12.75 -13.92 -8.72
C LEU A 3 -12.33 -13.69 -7.26
N ILE A 4 -13.27 -13.85 -6.33
CA ILE A 4 -13.05 -13.64 -4.90
C ILE A 4 -13.32 -14.95 -4.17
N LEU A 5 -12.29 -15.51 -3.57
CA LEU A 5 -12.30 -16.77 -2.82
C LEU A 5 -11.57 -16.61 -1.47
N THR A 6 -11.55 -15.38 -0.93
CA THR A 6 -10.93 -15.05 0.36
C THR A 6 -11.54 -15.85 1.51
N ASP A 7 -10.73 -16.25 2.47
CA ASP A 7 -11.10 -16.93 3.72
C ASP A 7 -11.85 -18.25 3.49
N ASN A 8 -11.18 -19.17 2.79
CA ASN A 8 -11.68 -20.53 2.52
C ASN A 8 -10.62 -21.57 2.94
N CYS A 9 -10.88 -22.84 2.64
CA CYS A 9 -9.93 -23.93 2.89
C CYS A 9 -9.32 -24.47 1.59
N ILE A 10 -9.15 -23.63 0.57
CA ILE A 10 -8.70 -24.07 -0.75
C ILE A 10 -7.22 -24.44 -0.69
N GLU A 11 -6.91 -25.67 -1.09
CA GLU A 11 -5.54 -26.21 -1.09
C GLU A 11 -4.88 -26.17 -2.48
N SER A 12 -5.69 -26.15 -3.54
CA SER A 12 -5.24 -26.04 -4.93
C SER A 12 -6.26 -25.31 -5.79
N LEU A 13 -5.78 -24.71 -6.88
CA LEU A 13 -6.61 -24.05 -7.88
C LEU A 13 -6.52 -24.82 -9.20
N PRO A 14 -7.61 -24.87 -9.99
CA PRO A 14 -7.61 -25.56 -11.27
C PRO A 14 -6.85 -24.78 -12.35
N ASP A 15 -6.23 -25.48 -13.30
CA ASP A 15 -5.50 -24.88 -14.42
C ASP A 15 -6.41 -24.09 -15.37
N GLU A 16 -7.71 -24.37 -15.38
CA GLU A 16 -8.72 -23.66 -16.15
C GLU A 16 -8.78 -22.16 -15.83
N LEU A 17 -8.28 -21.73 -14.66
CA LEU A 17 -8.20 -20.30 -14.33
C LEU A 17 -7.32 -19.52 -15.31
N GLY A 18 -6.26 -20.13 -15.82
CA GLY A 18 -5.41 -19.53 -16.86
C GLY A 18 -6.16 -19.21 -18.15
N ARG A 19 -7.27 -19.92 -18.43
CA ARG A 19 -8.11 -19.69 -19.61
C ARG A 19 -9.07 -18.51 -19.46
N ARG A 20 -8.97 -17.72 -18.37
CA ARG A 20 -9.84 -16.56 -18.10
C ARG A 20 -9.12 -15.27 -18.47
N ALA A 21 -9.00 -15.01 -19.78
CA ALA A 21 -8.26 -13.87 -20.34
C ALA A 21 -8.73 -12.48 -19.84
N ASP A 22 -9.97 -12.38 -19.33
CA ASP A 22 -10.54 -11.16 -18.76
C ASP A 22 -10.43 -11.07 -17.23
N LEU A 23 -9.68 -11.96 -16.59
CA LEU A 23 -9.42 -11.87 -15.16
C LEU A 23 -8.46 -10.71 -14.86
N GLN A 24 -8.91 -9.79 -14.02
CA GLN A 24 -8.21 -8.56 -13.61
C GLN A 24 -7.92 -8.54 -12.11
N LYS A 25 -8.78 -9.17 -11.31
CA LYS A 25 -8.68 -9.19 -9.84
C LYS A 25 -8.88 -10.62 -9.32
N LEU A 26 -7.91 -11.12 -8.56
CA LEU A 26 -7.94 -12.46 -7.99
C LEU A 26 -7.66 -12.39 -6.48
N MET A 27 -8.67 -12.66 -5.67
CA MET A 27 -8.58 -12.60 -4.21
C MET A 27 -8.59 -14.02 -3.64
N LEU A 28 -7.48 -14.44 -3.05
CA LEU A 28 -7.20 -15.79 -2.56
C LEU A 28 -6.66 -15.79 -1.13
N ALA A 29 -6.69 -14.65 -0.44
CA ALA A 29 -6.12 -14.54 0.89
C ALA A 29 -6.86 -15.41 1.91
N GLY A 30 -6.16 -15.91 2.93
CA GLY A 30 -6.76 -16.76 3.96
C GLY A 30 -7.18 -18.14 3.41
N ASN A 31 -6.31 -18.79 2.66
CA ASN A 31 -6.52 -20.14 2.14
C ASN A 31 -5.39 -21.08 2.60
N ARG A 32 -5.28 -22.25 1.96
CA ARG A 32 -4.26 -23.28 2.27
C ARG A 32 -3.38 -23.58 1.07
N LEU A 33 -3.26 -22.64 0.13
CA LEU A 33 -2.54 -22.82 -1.12
C LEU A 33 -1.04 -23.01 -0.84
N ASN A 34 -0.47 -24.10 -1.34
CA ASN A 34 0.97 -24.33 -1.31
C ASN A 34 1.66 -23.89 -2.61
N ALA A 35 0.90 -23.73 -3.69
CA ALA A 35 1.36 -23.23 -4.97
C ALA A 35 0.22 -22.54 -5.75
N LEU A 36 0.59 -21.72 -6.72
CA LEU A 36 -0.33 -21.18 -7.72
C LEU A 36 -0.15 -21.95 -9.04
N PRO A 37 -1.23 -22.29 -9.77
CA PRO A 37 -1.12 -23.01 -11.03
C PRO A 37 -0.37 -22.17 -12.06
N SER A 38 0.58 -22.79 -12.79
CA SER A 38 1.44 -22.09 -13.76
C SER A 38 0.64 -21.45 -14.90
N SER A 39 -0.52 -22.01 -15.22
CA SER A 39 -1.48 -21.50 -16.20
C SER A 39 -1.94 -20.06 -15.94
N LEU A 40 -1.83 -19.54 -14.71
CA LEU A 40 -2.10 -18.13 -14.42
C LEU A 40 -1.14 -17.14 -15.12
N SER A 41 -0.02 -17.61 -15.69
CA SER A 41 0.83 -16.81 -16.59
C SER A 41 0.07 -16.24 -17.79
N GLU A 42 -1.00 -16.93 -18.23
CA GLU A 42 -1.81 -16.57 -19.39
C GLU A 42 -2.86 -15.48 -19.06
N CYS A 43 -3.04 -15.14 -17.78
CA CYS A 43 -3.95 -14.08 -17.35
C CYS A 43 -3.32 -12.69 -17.55
N HIS A 44 -3.07 -12.29 -18.80
CA HIS A 44 -2.34 -11.06 -19.13
C HIS A 44 -3.01 -9.75 -18.68
N LYS A 45 -4.30 -9.78 -18.31
CA LYS A 45 -5.03 -8.62 -17.75
C LYS A 45 -5.05 -8.58 -16.22
N LEU A 46 -4.41 -9.53 -15.54
CA LEU A 46 -4.44 -9.64 -14.08
C LEU A 46 -3.63 -8.51 -13.44
N GLU A 47 -4.32 -7.61 -12.74
CA GLU A 47 -3.73 -6.40 -12.15
C GLU A 47 -3.54 -6.47 -10.64
N LEU A 48 -4.43 -7.20 -9.97
CA LEU A 48 -4.51 -7.29 -8.52
C LEU A 48 -4.60 -8.76 -8.10
N ILE A 49 -3.68 -9.18 -7.24
CA ILE A 49 -3.68 -10.51 -6.62
C ILE A 49 -3.51 -10.36 -5.11
N ARG A 50 -4.40 -10.97 -4.33
CA ARG A 50 -4.22 -11.11 -2.88
C ARG A 50 -4.06 -12.58 -2.54
N ILE A 51 -2.87 -12.98 -2.09
CA ILE A 51 -2.50 -14.36 -1.73
C ILE A 51 -1.93 -14.43 -0.31
N ALA A 52 -2.15 -13.38 0.49
CA ALA A 52 -1.75 -13.34 1.89
C ALA A 52 -2.38 -14.48 2.71
N ALA A 53 -1.75 -14.88 3.82
CA ALA A 53 -2.21 -15.95 4.71
C ALA A 53 -2.53 -17.25 3.95
N ASN A 54 -1.52 -17.77 3.25
CA ASN A 54 -1.53 -19.08 2.59
C ASN A 54 -0.33 -19.90 3.08
N ARG A 55 0.07 -20.95 2.34
CA ARG A 55 1.20 -21.83 2.67
C ARG A 55 2.29 -21.77 1.61
N LEU A 56 2.40 -20.66 0.90
CA LEU A 56 3.37 -20.48 -0.17
C LEU A 56 4.78 -20.36 0.42
N THR A 57 5.71 -21.19 -0.05
CA THR A 57 7.13 -21.14 0.34
C THR A 57 7.98 -20.31 -0.61
N GLU A 58 7.42 -19.96 -1.79
CA GLU A 58 8.05 -19.11 -2.79
C GLU A 58 6.98 -18.41 -3.64
N LEU A 59 7.38 -17.33 -4.32
CA LEU A 59 6.56 -16.71 -5.36
C LEU A 59 6.99 -17.28 -6.71
N PRO A 60 6.07 -17.73 -7.57
CA PRO A 60 6.44 -18.30 -8.84
C PRO A 60 6.96 -17.22 -9.79
N ASP A 61 7.95 -17.59 -10.56
CA ASP A 61 8.72 -16.74 -11.46
C ASP A 61 7.86 -15.95 -12.48
N TRP A 62 6.77 -16.57 -12.96
CA TRP A 62 5.82 -15.94 -13.88
C TRP A 62 5.02 -14.81 -13.24
N LEU A 63 4.77 -14.85 -11.93
CA LEU A 63 4.00 -13.84 -11.19
C LEU A 63 4.73 -12.50 -11.22
N LEU A 64 6.05 -12.55 -11.04
CA LEU A 64 6.95 -11.39 -11.07
C LEU A 64 7.10 -10.78 -12.48
N ARG A 65 6.64 -11.49 -13.51
CA ARG A 65 6.71 -11.10 -14.92
C ARG A 65 5.34 -10.78 -15.52
N LEU A 66 4.25 -10.86 -14.74
CA LEU A 66 2.92 -10.52 -15.25
C LEU A 66 2.86 -9.05 -15.70
N HIS A 67 2.50 -8.85 -16.97
CA HIS A 67 2.57 -7.54 -17.61
C HIS A 67 1.65 -6.49 -16.95
N ALA A 68 0.48 -6.91 -16.49
CA ALA A 68 -0.51 -6.01 -15.93
C ALA A 68 -0.51 -5.96 -14.39
N LEU A 69 0.29 -6.79 -13.70
CA LEU A 69 0.26 -6.83 -12.24
C LEU A 69 0.82 -5.53 -11.65
N ALA A 70 0.04 -4.91 -10.76
CA ALA A 70 0.39 -3.68 -10.03
C ALA A 70 0.25 -3.84 -8.52
N TRP A 71 -0.70 -4.66 -8.05
CA TRP A 71 -0.98 -4.81 -6.63
C TRP A 71 -0.91 -6.29 -6.25
N LEU A 72 -0.04 -6.58 -5.29
CA LEU A 72 0.21 -7.92 -4.80
C LEU A 72 0.37 -7.88 -3.28
N ALA A 73 -0.48 -8.61 -2.55
CA ALA A 73 -0.26 -8.89 -1.14
C ALA A 73 0.00 -10.38 -0.94
N TYR A 74 1.07 -10.70 -0.22
CA TYR A 74 1.53 -12.08 -0.02
C TYR A 74 2.07 -12.32 1.40
N ALA A 75 1.86 -11.38 2.32
CA ALA A 75 2.17 -11.51 3.73
C ALA A 75 1.59 -12.79 4.37
N ASP A 76 2.13 -13.17 5.53
CA ASP A 76 1.71 -14.36 6.29
C ASP A 76 1.78 -15.68 5.48
N ASN A 77 2.69 -15.73 4.51
CA ASN A 77 3.12 -16.96 3.86
C ASN A 77 4.49 -17.39 4.41
N PRO A 78 4.80 -18.70 4.48
CA PRO A 78 6.13 -19.19 4.87
C PRO A 78 7.32 -18.57 4.12
N LEU A 79 7.10 -18.09 2.89
CA LEU A 79 8.11 -17.39 2.08
C LEU A 79 8.58 -16.06 2.69
N CYS A 80 7.78 -15.46 3.56
CA CYS A 80 8.13 -14.28 4.36
C CYS A 80 8.47 -14.76 5.77
N PRO A 81 9.74 -14.91 6.15
CA PRO A 81 10.09 -15.31 7.50
C PRO A 81 9.56 -14.28 8.51
N ALA A 82 9.20 -14.77 9.70
CA ALA A 82 8.72 -13.92 10.79
C ALA A 82 9.74 -12.82 11.10
N LEU A 83 9.25 -11.59 11.18
CA LEU A 83 10.09 -10.40 11.21
C LEU A 83 10.51 -10.09 12.63
N ALA A 84 11.80 -9.91 12.84
CA ALA A 84 12.28 -9.16 13.98
C ALA A 84 11.93 -7.69 13.73
N THR A 85 10.84 -7.21 14.33
CA THR A 85 10.51 -5.79 14.30
C THR A 85 11.60 -5.01 15.02
N PRO A 86 12.08 -3.86 14.48
CA PRO A 86 13.03 -3.03 15.18
C PRO A 86 12.45 -2.58 16.54
N PRO A 87 13.31 -2.32 17.54
CA PRO A 87 12.84 -1.90 18.85
C PRO A 87 12.06 -0.60 18.74
N ILE A 88 10.82 -0.62 19.22
CA ILE A 88 9.95 0.55 19.26
C ILE A 88 9.58 0.88 20.71
N ARG A 89 9.33 2.17 20.98
CA ARG A 89 8.88 2.66 22.28
C ARG A 89 7.64 1.88 22.73
N GLN A 90 7.71 1.33 23.95
CA GLN A 90 6.59 0.65 24.58
C GLN A 90 5.77 1.67 25.36
N ILE A 91 4.47 1.75 25.08
CA ILE A 91 3.54 2.70 25.68
C ILE A 91 2.53 1.92 26.54
N PRO A 92 2.62 1.99 27.88
CA PRO A 92 1.68 1.32 28.76
C PRO A 92 0.25 1.82 28.56
N TRP A 93 -0.70 0.89 28.45
CA TRP A 93 -2.12 1.19 28.29
C TRP A 93 -2.69 2.21 29.30
N PRO A 94 -2.32 2.18 30.59
CA PRO A 94 -2.81 3.17 31.56
C PRO A 94 -2.41 4.63 31.26
N GLN A 95 -1.43 4.86 30.39
CA GLN A 95 -1.04 6.20 29.94
C GLN A 95 -1.96 6.76 28.85
N LEU A 96 -2.85 5.94 28.29
CA LEU A 96 -3.72 6.30 27.18
C LEU A 96 -5.15 6.53 27.69
N SER A 97 -5.69 7.71 27.39
CA SER A 97 -7.09 8.06 27.63
C SER A 97 -7.81 8.13 26.29
N LEU A 98 -8.51 7.06 25.91
CA LEU A 98 -9.28 6.99 24.66
C LEU A 98 -10.39 8.04 24.64
N ARG A 99 -10.65 8.57 23.43
CA ARG A 99 -11.67 9.58 23.13
C ARG A 99 -12.58 9.06 22.02
N GLN A 100 -12.93 9.92 21.08
CA GLN A 100 -13.80 9.58 19.96
C GLN A 100 -13.15 8.61 18.99
N ARG A 101 -14.01 7.85 18.29
CA ARG A 101 -13.61 6.99 17.20
C ARG A 101 -13.32 7.84 15.95
N LEU A 102 -12.17 7.60 15.31
CA LEU A 102 -11.79 8.24 14.05
C LEU A 102 -12.17 7.36 12.85
N GLY A 103 -12.09 6.03 13.00
CA GLY A 103 -12.44 5.10 11.93
C GLY A 103 -12.49 3.63 12.35
N GLU A 104 -12.94 2.80 11.43
CA GLU A 104 -12.91 1.33 11.51
C GLU A 104 -12.45 0.78 10.17
N GLY A 105 -11.36 0.00 10.20
CA GLY A 105 -10.90 -0.77 9.05
C GLY A 105 -11.10 -2.27 9.25
N ALA A 106 -10.71 -3.05 8.25
CA ALA A 106 -10.71 -4.51 8.31
C ALA A 106 -9.79 -5.03 9.45
N SER A 107 -8.64 -4.38 9.65
CA SER A 107 -7.64 -4.82 10.63
C SER A 107 -7.86 -4.28 12.05
N GLY A 108 -8.70 -3.27 12.25
CA GLY A 108 -8.78 -2.62 13.56
C GLY A 108 -9.68 -1.40 13.68
N ILE A 109 -9.69 -0.85 14.90
CA ILE A 109 -10.39 0.39 15.23
C ILE A 109 -9.35 1.48 15.46
N ILE A 110 -9.57 2.65 14.85
CA ILE A 110 -8.73 3.83 15.08
C ILE A 110 -9.53 4.81 15.95
N GLN A 111 -8.95 5.20 17.08
CA GLN A 111 -9.54 6.13 18.03
C GLN A 111 -8.57 7.25 18.34
N GLN A 112 -9.10 8.46 18.53
CA GLN A 112 -8.33 9.53 19.13
C GLN A 112 -8.07 9.19 20.61
N ALA A 113 -6.91 9.53 21.12
CA ALA A 113 -6.58 9.40 22.53
C ALA A 113 -5.71 10.56 23.01
N VAL A 114 -5.63 10.72 24.33
CA VAL A 114 -4.61 11.54 24.97
C VAL A 114 -3.58 10.61 25.58
N TRP A 115 -2.33 10.77 25.18
CA TRP A 115 -1.19 10.07 25.77
C TRP A 115 -0.53 10.95 26.82
N ARG A 116 -0.44 10.43 28.05
CA ARG A 116 0.26 11.04 29.17
C ARG A 116 1.67 10.49 29.25
N ASN A 117 2.63 11.26 28.75
CA ASN A 117 4.04 10.91 28.79
C ASN A 117 4.81 11.82 29.77
N GLU A 118 6.12 11.61 29.89
CA GLU A 118 6.99 12.37 30.80
C GLU A 118 7.01 13.89 30.49
N THR A 119 6.71 14.27 29.25
CA THR A 119 6.72 15.67 28.77
C THR A 119 5.36 16.36 28.84
N GLY A 120 4.27 15.63 29.17
CA GLY A 120 2.92 16.17 29.33
C GLY A 120 1.85 15.33 28.64
N GLU A 121 0.76 15.99 28.24
CA GLU A 121 -0.34 15.38 27.48
C GLU A 121 -0.17 15.66 25.98
N GLN A 122 -0.22 14.61 25.16
CA GLN A 122 -0.17 14.69 23.71
C GLN A 122 -1.42 14.04 23.10
N ALA A 123 -2.05 14.72 22.13
CA ALA A 123 -3.11 14.11 21.35
C ALA A 123 -2.53 13.13 20.32
N VAL A 124 -3.07 11.92 20.26
CA VAL A 124 -2.56 10.81 19.43
C VAL A 124 -3.71 10.05 18.78
N ALA A 125 -3.40 9.26 17.75
CA ALA A 125 -4.28 8.22 17.25
C ALA A 125 -3.85 6.87 17.81
N VAL A 126 -4.81 6.07 18.27
CA VAL A 126 -4.59 4.70 18.75
C VAL A 126 -5.28 3.76 17.78
N LYS A 127 -4.49 2.87 17.16
CA LYS A 127 -4.99 1.77 16.33
C LYS A 127 -4.94 0.48 17.14
N LEU A 128 -6.11 -0.06 17.48
CA LEU A 128 -6.24 -1.36 18.12
C LEU A 128 -6.57 -2.41 17.06
N TYR A 129 -5.75 -3.46 16.99
CA TYR A 129 -5.89 -4.52 16.01
C TYR A 129 -6.88 -5.59 16.47
N LYS A 130 -7.69 -6.06 15.52
CA LYS A 130 -8.58 -7.23 15.71
C LYS A 130 -7.77 -8.52 15.59
N GLY A 131 -8.28 -9.63 16.14
CA GLY A 131 -7.55 -10.91 16.18
C GLY A 131 -7.66 -11.76 14.90
N SER A 132 -8.52 -11.40 13.94
CA SER A 132 -8.76 -12.18 12.72
C SER A 132 -7.86 -11.74 11.57
N VAL A 133 -7.41 -12.71 10.76
CA VAL A 133 -6.76 -12.46 9.47
C VAL A 133 -7.72 -11.70 8.55
N THR A 134 -7.20 -10.73 7.80
CA THR A 134 -7.98 -9.95 6.83
C THR A 134 -7.71 -10.43 5.40
N SER A 135 -8.37 -9.84 4.41
CA SER A 135 -8.09 -10.09 2.98
C SER A 135 -6.68 -9.75 2.53
N ASP A 136 -5.94 -8.98 3.33
CA ASP A 136 -4.69 -8.35 2.93
C ASP A 136 -3.50 -8.84 3.76
N GLY A 137 -3.79 -9.52 4.88
CA GLY A 137 -2.82 -10.07 5.81
C GLY A 137 -3.35 -10.11 7.23
N SER A 138 -2.51 -10.58 8.14
CA SER A 138 -2.76 -10.55 9.57
C SER A 138 -2.50 -9.14 10.11
N PRO A 139 -3.29 -8.70 11.11
CA PRO A 139 -3.04 -7.43 11.79
C PRO A 139 -1.65 -7.32 12.44
N LEU A 140 -1.03 -8.46 12.76
CA LEU A 140 0.35 -8.52 13.26
C LEU A 140 1.37 -8.17 12.17
N ASN A 141 1.19 -8.67 10.95
CA ASN A 141 2.04 -8.32 9.82
C ASN A 141 1.92 -6.82 9.49
N GLU A 142 0.70 -6.28 9.47
CA GLU A 142 0.49 -4.83 9.29
C GLU A 142 1.24 -4.02 10.37
N MET A 143 1.10 -4.42 11.64
CA MET A 143 1.82 -3.77 12.74
C MET A 143 3.34 -3.83 12.54
N ALA A 144 3.87 -4.99 12.13
CA ALA A 144 5.28 -5.16 11.86
C ALA A 144 5.76 -4.28 10.70
N ALA A 145 4.98 -4.18 9.62
CA ALA A 145 5.26 -3.32 8.48
C ALA A 145 5.29 -1.84 8.88
N CYS A 146 4.27 -1.38 9.62
CA CYS A 146 4.22 -0.01 10.17
C CYS A 146 5.46 0.33 11.02
N ILE A 147 5.88 -0.59 11.90
CA ILE A 147 7.07 -0.38 12.75
C ILE A 147 8.36 -0.39 11.91
N SER A 148 8.47 -1.32 10.96
CA SER A 148 9.69 -1.53 10.16
C SER A 148 9.88 -0.46 9.10
N ALA A 149 8.79 0.14 8.62
CA ALA A 149 8.81 1.31 7.76
C ALA A 149 9.50 2.50 8.43
N GLY A 150 9.51 2.60 9.76
CA GLY A 150 10.19 3.68 10.47
C GLY A 150 9.60 5.06 10.19
N SER A 151 10.40 6.11 10.42
CA SER A 151 9.95 7.49 10.25
C SER A 151 10.22 8.00 8.83
N HIS A 152 9.19 8.59 8.22
CA HIS A 152 9.30 9.30 6.96
C HIS A 152 8.23 10.38 6.88
N ARG A 153 8.58 11.55 6.33
CA ARG A 153 7.71 12.74 6.29
C ARG A 153 6.37 12.58 5.54
N HIS A 154 6.24 11.52 4.75
CA HIS A 154 5.04 11.18 3.97
C HIS A 154 4.43 9.84 4.41
N LEU A 155 4.77 9.37 5.61
CA LEU A 155 4.14 8.23 6.29
C LEU A 155 3.51 8.73 7.58
N ILE A 156 2.48 8.02 8.07
CA ILE A 156 1.91 8.31 9.39
C ILE A 156 2.88 7.82 10.46
N GLU A 157 3.37 8.72 11.31
CA GLU A 157 4.38 8.38 12.30
C GLU A 157 3.85 7.40 13.37
N VAL A 158 4.59 6.32 13.61
CA VAL A 158 4.33 5.39 14.70
C VAL A 158 5.15 5.80 15.92
N LEU A 159 4.46 6.31 16.95
CA LEU A 159 5.06 6.80 18.18
C LEU A 159 5.45 5.68 19.15
N GLY A 160 4.74 4.55 19.10
CA GLY A 160 5.02 3.41 19.95
C GLY A 160 4.03 2.26 19.83
N GLN A 161 4.36 1.15 20.47
CA GLN A 161 3.51 -0.02 20.60
C GLN A 161 2.84 -0.05 21.98
N ILE A 162 1.56 -0.40 22.00
CA ILE A 162 0.77 -0.50 23.23
C ILE A 162 1.15 -1.77 24.01
N THR A 163 1.31 -1.63 25.33
CA THR A 163 1.56 -2.75 26.25
C THR A 163 0.55 -2.79 27.39
N GLY A 164 0.27 -3.98 27.93
CA GLY A 164 -0.60 -4.13 29.10
C GLY A 164 -2.07 -3.82 28.84
N HIS A 165 -2.55 -3.97 27.60
CA HIS A 165 -3.97 -3.83 27.29
C HIS A 165 -4.80 -4.90 28.05
N PRO A 166 -5.90 -4.55 28.75
CA PRO A 166 -6.66 -5.50 29.59
C PRO A 166 -7.16 -6.74 28.84
N ALA A 167 -7.54 -6.57 27.57
CA ALA A 167 -7.98 -7.66 26.70
C ALA A 167 -6.84 -8.31 25.88
N GLN A 168 -5.56 -8.06 26.21
CA GLN A 168 -4.38 -8.57 25.49
C GLN A 168 -4.41 -8.24 23.98
N GLN A 169 -4.96 -7.08 23.63
CA GLN A 169 -5.00 -6.61 22.24
C GLN A 169 -3.68 -5.95 21.88
N ASN A 170 -3.23 -6.20 20.65
CA ASN A 170 -2.12 -5.47 20.05
C ASN A 170 -2.61 -4.12 19.54
N GLY A 171 -1.74 -3.11 19.60
CA GLY A 171 -2.06 -1.80 19.05
C GLY A 171 -0.86 -0.89 18.93
N LEU A 172 -1.02 0.12 18.09
CA LEU A 172 -0.03 1.17 17.89
C LEU A 172 -0.59 2.51 18.37
N VAL A 173 0.30 3.33 18.90
CA VAL A 173 0.09 4.75 19.09
C VAL A 173 0.77 5.47 17.94
N MET A 174 0.03 6.32 17.25
CA MET A 174 0.42 6.99 16.02
C MET A 174 0.19 8.50 16.19
N GLU A 175 0.87 9.30 15.37
CA GLU A 175 0.60 10.73 15.30
C GLU A 175 -0.88 10.97 14.92
N LEU A 176 -1.50 11.94 15.60
CA LEU A 176 -2.85 12.36 15.24
C LEU A 176 -2.78 13.22 13.98
N ILE A 177 -3.41 12.75 12.92
CA ILE A 177 -3.42 13.42 11.62
C ILE A 177 -4.22 14.72 11.71
N ALA A 178 -3.70 15.78 11.09
CA ALA A 178 -4.36 17.07 11.06
C ALA A 178 -5.73 16.99 10.37
N PRO A 179 -6.73 17.76 10.84
CA PRO A 179 -8.13 17.62 10.40
C PRO A 179 -8.39 18.08 8.96
N ASP A 180 -7.43 18.74 8.33
CA ASP A 180 -7.49 19.20 6.94
C ASP A 180 -6.96 18.18 5.93
N PHE A 181 -6.48 17.02 6.39
CA PHE A 181 -6.26 15.86 5.52
C PHE A 181 -7.57 15.18 5.15
N SER A 182 -7.67 14.76 3.89
CA SER A 182 -8.77 13.95 3.37
C SER A 182 -8.23 12.81 2.51
N ASN A 183 -9.04 11.79 2.22
CA ASN A 183 -8.65 10.75 1.25
C ASN A 183 -8.53 11.36 -0.14
N LEU A 184 -7.47 11.05 -0.86
CA LEU A 184 -7.25 11.50 -2.23
C LEU A 184 -8.29 10.93 -3.21
N ALA A 185 -8.76 9.70 -2.95
CA ALA A 185 -9.85 9.09 -3.69
C ALA A 185 -10.70 8.15 -2.81
N GLY A 186 -11.85 7.74 -3.32
CA GLY A 186 -12.61 6.60 -2.82
C GLY A 186 -12.12 5.28 -3.42
N PRO A 187 -12.40 4.14 -2.77
CA PRO A 187 -11.92 2.84 -3.22
C PRO A 187 -12.55 2.42 -4.56
N PRO A 188 -12.00 1.38 -5.24
CA PRO A 188 -12.57 0.89 -6.48
C PRO A 188 -13.99 0.35 -6.31
N SER A 189 -14.82 0.47 -7.36
CA SER A 189 -16.16 -0.12 -7.40
C SER A 189 -16.22 -1.36 -8.28
N LEU A 190 -17.38 -2.03 -8.32
CA LEU A 190 -17.65 -3.11 -9.26
C LEU A 190 -17.55 -2.65 -10.73
N GLU A 191 -17.77 -1.37 -11.00
CA GLU A 191 -17.67 -0.81 -12.36
C GLU A 191 -16.21 -0.64 -12.76
N SER A 192 -15.44 0.06 -11.92
CA SER A 192 -14.03 0.37 -12.17
C SER A 192 -13.09 -0.82 -11.98
N CYS A 193 -13.52 -1.84 -11.22
CA CYS A 193 -12.82 -3.09 -10.86
C CYS A 193 -11.56 -2.89 -10.01
N SER A 194 -10.60 -2.11 -10.50
CA SER A 194 -9.26 -1.87 -9.92
C SER A 194 -8.82 -0.41 -10.01
N ARG A 195 -9.74 0.53 -10.28
CA ARG A 195 -9.41 1.97 -10.34
C ARG A 195 -10.19 2.72 -9.28
N ASP A 196 -9.52 3.65 -8.61
CA ASP A 196 -10.12 4.46 -7.57
C ASP A 196 -11.13 5.46 -8.13
N ILE A 197 -12.05 5.89 -7.27
CA ILE A 197 -13.12 6.82 -7.63
C ILE A 197 -12.80 8.17 -7.01
N TYR A 198 -12.51 9.14 -7.86
CA TYR A 198 -12.20 10.50 -7.44
C TYR A 198 -13.46 11.37 -7.47
N PRO A 199 -13.57 12.38 -6.59
CA PRO A 199 -14.59 13.41 -6.72
C PRO A 199 -14.51 14.09 -8.10
N GLY A 200 -15.65 14.24 -8.79
CA GLY A 200 -15.68 14.70 -10.19
C GLY A 200 -15.16 16.13 -10.42
N ASP A 201 -15.16 16.94 -9.36
CA ASP A 201 -14.64 18.30 -9.28
C ASP A 201 -13.14 18.37 -8.90
N THR A 202 -12.49 17.23 -8.63
CA THR A 202 -11.04 17.19 -8.31
C THR A 202 -10.24 17.78 -9.46
N ARG A 203 -9.58 18.91 -9.22
CA ARG A 203 -8.67 19.56 -10.17
C ARG A 203 -7.38 19.95 -9.47
N LEU A 204 -6.27 19.53 -10.05
CA LEU A 204 -4.94 19.77 -9.51
C LEU A 204 -4.24 20.82 -10.38
N SER A 205 -3.59 21.79 -9.72
CA SER A 205 -2.56 22.57 -10.39
C SER A 205 -1.31 21.71 -10.55
N LEU A 206 -0.46 22.04 -11.52
CA LEU A 206 0.79 21.30 -11.74
C LEU A 206 1.69 21.28 -10.48
N PRO A 207 1.89 22.40 -9.74
CA PRO A 207 2.69 22.36 -8.51
C PRO A 207 2.14 21.39 -7.45
N VAL A 208 0.81 21.32 -7.32
CA VAL A 208 0.15 20.39 -6.39
C VAL A 208 0.35 18.94 -6.84
N LEU A 209 0.16 18.65 -8.13
CA LEU A 209 0.41 17.31 -8.69
C LEU A 209 1.86 16.88 -8.47
N LEU A 210 2.84 17.75 -8.78
CA LEU A 210 4.25 17.45 -8.60
C LEU A 210 4.58 17.17 -7.13
N ARG A 211 4.02 17.94 -6.19
CA ARG A 211 4.23 17.72 -4.76
C ARG A 211 3.64 16.39 -4.30
N LEU A 212 2.43 16.05 -4.73
CA LEU A 212 1.79 14.75 -4.45
C LEU A 212 2.63 13.60 -5.01
N ALA A 213 2.91 13.62 -6.32
CA ALA A 213 3.66 12.56 -6.98
C ALA A 213 5.05 12.36 -6.34
N THR A 214 5.74 13.47 -6.02
CA THR A 214 7.04 13.42 -5.33
C THR A 214 6.92 12.81 -3.94
N GLY A 215 5.90 13.21 -3.16
CA GLY A 215 5.71 12.71 -1.80
C GLY A 215 5.38 11.22 -1.76
N ILE A 216 4.52 10.76 -2.67
CA ILE A 216 4.14 9.36 -2.83
C ILE A 216 5.35 8.53 -3.30
N ALA A 217 6.10 9.00 -4.30
CA ALA A 217 7.31 8.33 -4.77
C ALA A 217 8.37 8.25 -3.66
N SER A 218 8.54 9.32 -2.88
CA SER A 218 9.46 9.36 -1.73
C SER A 218 9.09 8.35 -0.66
N ALA A 219 7.81 8.28 -0.26
CA ALA A 219 7.34 7.31 0.72
C ALA A 219 7.54 5.87 0.20
N THR A 220 7.21 5.62 -1.05
CA THR A 220 7.32 4.27 -1.64
C THR A 220 8.78 3.84 -1.78
N ALA A 221 9.67 4.72 -2.25
CA ALA A 221 11.11 4.46 -2.32
C ALA A 221 11.71 4.18 -0.93
N HIS A 222 11.23 4.89 0.10
CA HIS A 222 11.61 4.64 1.49
C HIS A 222 11.20 3.24 1.96
N LEU A 223 9.97 2.79 1.65
CA LEU A 223 9.54 1.42 1.95
C LEU A 223 10.40 0.37 1.23
N HIS A 224 10.73 0.60 -0.05
CA HIS A 224 11.60 -0.29 -0.84
C HIS A 224 12.98 -0.41 -0.20
N ALA A 225 13.56 0.70 0.25
CA ALA A 225 14.84 0.72 0.98
C ALA A 225 14.78 -0.05 2.31
N SER A 226 13.60 -0.14 2.93
CA SER A 226 13.34 -0.97 4.12
C SER A 226 13.01 -2.42 3.81
N GLY A 227 13.03 -2.84 2.54
CA GLY A 227 12.71 -4.20 2.12
C GLY A 227 11.22 -4.53 2.19
N ILE A 228 10.35 -3.52 2.00
CA ILE A 228 8.89 -3.63 2.10
C ILE A 228 8.27 -3.15 0.79
N THR A 229 7.29 -3.90 0.30
CA THR A 229 6.30 -3.40 -0.67
C THR A 229 5.00 -3.09 0.05
N HIS A 230 4.31 -2.01 -0.34
CA HIS A 230 3.02 -1.64 0.24
C HIS A 230 1.90 -2.60 -0.21
N GLY A 231 1.93 -3.04 -1.48
CA GLY A 231 0.98 -4.02 -2.03
C GLY A 231 -0.44 -3.48 -2.31
N ASP A 232 -0.69 -2.22 -1.94
CA ASP A 232 -1.99 -1.53 -2.06
C ASP A 232 -1.85 -0.02 -2.32
N LEU A 233 -0.87 0.36 -3.14
CA LEU A 233 -0.62 1.75 -3.48
C LEU A 233 -1.76 2.31 -4.36
N TYR A 234 -2.71 2.98 -3.71
CA TYR A 234 -3.93 3.56 -4.27
C TYR A 234 -4.19 4.94 -3.70
N GLY A 235 -4.97 5.75 -4.42
CA GLY A 235 -5.43 7.06 -3.94
C GLY A 235 -6.26 6.99 -2.67
N HIS A 236 -7.08 5.95 -2.47
CA HIS A 236 -7.88 5.80 -1.25
C HIS A 236 -7.05 5.50 0.01
N ASN A 237 -5.79 5.07 -0.16
CA ASN A 237 -4.82 4.85 0.92
C ASN A 237 -3.88 6.05 1.11
N ILE A 238 -4.11 7.14 0.38
CA ILE A 238 -3.32 8.37 0.45
C ILE A 238 -4.19 9.47 1.03
N LEU A 239 -3.76 10.01 2.16
CA LEU A 239 -4.31 11.24 2.71
C LEU A 239 -3.59 12.42 2.09
N TRP A 240 -4.33 13.50 1.78
CA TRP A 240 -3.75 14.71 1.22
C TRP A 240 -4.39 16.00 1.72
N GLN A 241 -3.63 17.08 1.60
CA GLN A 241 -4.06 18.46 1.78
C GLN A 241 -4.07 19.18 0.42
N ASN A 242 -4.86 20.26 0.31
CA ASN A 242 -5.03 21.03 -0.94
C ASN A 242 -3.73 21.63 -1.49
N ASP A 243 -2.69 21.74 -0.67
CA ASP A 243 -1.37 22.24 -1.06
C ASP A 243 -0.46 21.15 -1.66
N GLY A 244 -0.97 19.91 -1.78
CA GLY A 244 -0.27 18.74 -2.30
C GLY A 244 0.61 18.01 -1.29
N ASN A 245 0.53 18.34 0.00
CA ASN A 245 1.11 17.49 1.05
C ASN A 245 0.32 16.18 1.15
N CYS A 246 1.02 15.08 1.42
CA CYS A 246 0.39 13.76 1.51
C CYS A 246 1.02 12.86 2.55
N LEU A 247 0.22 11.91 3.03
CA LEU A 247 0.61 10.80 3.89
C LEU A 247 0.10 9.50 3.27
N LEU A 248 1.00 8.55 3.06
CA LEU A 248 0.65 7.18 2.69
C LEU A 248 0.34 6.39 3.98
N GLY A 249 -0.77 5.68 3.97
CA GLY A 249 -1.23 4.83 5.07
C GLY A 249 -1.82 3.51 4.59
N ASP A 250 -2.41 2.76 5.52
CA ASP A 250 -2.97 1.41 5.32
C ASP A 250 -1.95 0.36 4.85
N PHE A 251 -1.22 -0.17 5.81
CA PHE A 251 -0.20 -1.19 5.58
C PHE A 251 -0.79 -2.62 5.63
N GLY A 252 -2.11 -2.77 5.54
CA GLY A 252 -2.79 -4.07 5.66
C GLY A 252 -2.27 -5.10 4.65
N ALA A 253 -1.92 -4.65 3.44
CA ALA A 253 -1.38 -5.46 2.35
C ALA A 253 0.15 -5.53 2.30
N ALA A 254 0.84 -4.78 3.16
CA ALA A 254 2.27 -4.61 3.08
C ALA A 254 2.98 -5.94 3.29
N SER A 255 3.99 -6.20 2.47
CA SER A 255 4.68 -7.48 2.43
C SER A 255 6.19 -7.27 2.38
N PHE A 256 6.91 -8.06 3.15
CA PHE A 256 8.37 -7.99 3.23
C PHE A 256 9.01 -8.77 2.09
N HIS A 257 10.14 -8.28 1.60
CA HIS A 257 10.85 -8.90 0.49
C HIS A 257 11.37 -10.29 0.91
N PRO A 258 11.05 -11.37 0.17
CA PRO A 258 11.48 -12.73 0.52
C PRO A 258 13.00 -12.90 0.38
N SER A 259 13.59 -12.15 -0.57
CA SER A 259 15.02 -12.07 -0.85
C SER A 259 15.30 -10.77 -1.61
N PRO A 260 16.57 -10.31 -1.69
CA PRO A 260 16.92 -9.13 -2.48
C PRO A 260 16.51 -9.23 -3.96
N THR A 261 16.70 -10.39 -4.58
CA THR A 261 16.36 -10.60 -6.00
C THR A 261 14.85 -10.56 -6.24
N ALA A 262 14.07 -11.23 -5.39
CA ALA A 262 12.61 -11.16 -5.47
C ALA A 262 12.10 -9.75 -5.17
N GLY A 263 12.68 -9.09 -4.17
CA GLY A 263 12.40 -7.70 -3.80
C GLY A 263 12.52 -6.76 -4.98
N ALA A 264 13.65 -6.79 -5.69
CA ALA A 264 13.87 -5.93 -6.86
C ALA A 264 12.77 -6.08 -7.93
N ALA A 265 12.23 -7.30 -8.14
CA ALA A 265 11.14 -7.54 -9.08
C ALA A 265 9.77 -7.10 -8.54
N LEU A 266 9.52 -7.30 -7.25
CA LEU A 266 8.30 -6.85 -6.54
C LEU A 266 8.20 -5.32 -6.54
N GLU A 267 9.30 -4.62 -6.34
CA GLU A 267 9.37 -3.16 -6.46
C GLU A 267 8.92 -2.69 -7.85
N ARG A 268 9.24 -3.42 -8.93
CA ARG A 268 8.77 -3.08 -10.30
C ARG A 268 7.27 -3.30 -10.49
N ILE A 269 6.67 -4.22 -9.75
CA ILE A 269 5.21 -4.36 -9.72
C ILE A 269 4.61 -3.11 -9.08
N GLU A 270 5.17 -2.65 -7.95
CA GLU A 270 4.70 -1.45 -7.27
C GLU A 270 4.99 -0.15 -8.06
N THR A 271 6.08 -0.09 -8.85
CA THR A 271 6.30 1.00 -9.83
C THR A 271 5.11 1.13 -10.79
N ARG A 272 4.51 0.02 -11.21
CA ARG A 272 3.33 0.07 -12.08
C ARG A 272 2.12 0.65 -11.35
N ALA A 273 1.91 0.29 -10.08
CA ALA A 273 0.85 0.91 -9.27
C ALA A 273 1.05 2.43 -9.16
N PHE A 274 2.27 2.88 -8.90
CA PHE A 274 2.62 4.30 -8.93
C PHE A 274 2.32 4.94 -10.30
N GLY A 275 2.69 4.27 -11.39
CA GLY A 275 2.43 4.77 -12.75
C GLY A 275 0.94 4.87 -13.09
N ILE A 276 0.11 3.98 -12.58
CA ILE A 276 -1.35 4.09 -12.73
C ILE A 276 -1.85 5.32 -11.97
N LEU A 277 -1.47 5.44 -10.70
CA LEU A 277 -1.84 6.57 -9.85
C LEU A 277 -1.38 7.91 -10.45
N LEU A 278 -0.17 7.99 -11.00
CA LEU A 278 0.33 9.17 -11.69
C LEU A 278 -0.53 9.51 -12.92
N GLY A 279 -0.98 8.51 -13.67
CA GLY A 279 -1.93 8.69 -14.77
C GLY A 279 -3.25 9.29 -14.31
N GLU A 280 -3.80 8.76 -13.21
CA GLU A 280 -5.03 9.27 -12.60
C GLU A 280 -4.85 10.73 -12.12
N LEU A 281 -3.71 11.08 -11.53
CA LEU A 281 -3.40 12.46 -11.15
C LEU A 281 -3.29 13.38 -12.38
N LEU A 282 -2.64 12.92 -13.46
CA LEU A 282 -2.46 13.68 -14.70
C LEU A 282 -3.80 13.99 -15.40
N GLU A 283 -4.74 13.04 -15.41
CA GLU A 283 -6.10 13.26 -15.94
C GLU A 283 -6.84 14.40 -15.21
N ARG A 284 -6.47 14.65 -13.95
CA ARG A 284 -7.07 15.69 -13.09
C ARG A 284 -6.25 16.98 -13.06
N CYS A 285 -5.13 17.03 -13.78
CA CYS A 285 -4.26 18.20 -13.82
C CYS A 285 -4.76 19.23 -14.84
N ALA A 286 -5.11 20.42 -14.35
CA ALA A 286 -5.40 21.57 -15.21
C ALA A 286 -4.10 22.35 -15.46
N ALA A 287 -3.28 21.88 -16.39
CA ALA A 287 -2.00 22.50 -16.70
C ALA A 287 -2.15 23.64 -17.73
N GLU A 288 -1.56 24.80 -17.41
CA GLU A 288 -1.45 25.91 -18.36
C GLU A 288 -0.50 25.57 -19.52
N PRO A 289 -0.69 26.14 -20.73
CA PRO A 289 0.11 25.82 -21.92
C PRO A 289 1.62 25.98 -21.73
N GLN A 290 2.05 26.92 -20.88
CA GLN A 290 3.47 27.14 -20.58
C GLN A 290 4.17 25.95 -19.92
N HIS A 291 3.40 25.04 -19.29
CA HIS A 291 3.95 23.86 -18.60
C HIS A 291 3.93 22.60 -19.46
N ARG A 292 3.67 22.73 -20.78
CA ARG A 292 3.51 21.58 -21.68
C ARG A 292 4.67 20.59 -21.63
N ALA A 293 5.91 21.10 -21.60
CA ALA A 293 7.11 20.26 -21.55
C ALA A 293 7.18 19.39 -20.29
N ILE A 294 6.76 19.92 -19.13
CA ILE A 294 6.73 19.16 -17.87
C ILE A 294 5.64 18.09 -17.92
N ILE A 295 4.46 18.43 -18.46
CA ILE A 295 3.36 17.47 -18.63
C ILE A 295 3.77 16.33 -19.58
N ASP A 296 4.41 16.65 -20.70
CA ASP A 296 4.89 15.64 -21.64
C ASP A 296 5.96 14.74 -20.96
N GLY A 297 6.83 15.31 -20.13
CA GLY A 297 7.79 14.57 -19.31
C GLY A 297 7.13 13.62 -18.30
N LEU A 298 6.12 14.10 -17.58
CA LEU A 298 5.33 13.30 -16.63
C LEU A 298 4.58 12.17 -17.35
N GLN A 299 4.00 12.42 -18.53
CA GLN A 299 3.34 11.41 -19.35
C GLN A 299 4.34 10.35 -19.85
N ALA A 300 5.55 10.75 -20.23
CA ALA A 300 6.61 9.82 -20.61
C ALA A 300 7.08 8.97 -19.41
N LEU A 301 7.22 9.56 -18.22
CA LEU A 301 7.54 8.83 -16.98
C LEU A 301 6.44 7.84 -16.62
N GLN A 302 5.17 8.28 -16.70
CA GLN A 302 4.00 7.45 -16.49
C GLN A 302 4.02 6.23 -17.42
N ALA A 303 4.25 6.43 -18.72
CA ALA A 303 4.33 5.36 -19.71
C ALA A 303 5.45 4.34 -19.38
N ARG A 304 6.63 4.82 -18.93
CA ARG A 304 7.73 3.93 -18.49
C ARG A 304 7.39 3.15 -17.21
N CYS A 305 6.59 3.71 -16.32
CA CYS A 305 6.17 3.01 -15.10
C CYS A 305 5.17 1.89 -15.41
N ILE A 306 4.27 2.08 -16.38
CA ILE A 306 3.19 1.12 -16.68
C ILE A 306 3.47 0.14 -17.82
N GLN A 307 4.64 0.22 -18.45
CA GLN A 307 4.99 -0.64 -19.58
C GLN A 307 5.06 -2.13 -19.19
N PRO A 308 4.82 -3.06 -20.14
CA PRO A 308 4.52 -4.46 -19.84
C PRO A 308 5.72 -5.27 -19.33
N GLU A 309 6.95 -4.93 -19.71
CA GLU A 309 8.14 -5.70 -19.31
C GLU A 309 8.61 -5.26 -17.91
N SER A 310 8.19 -5.94 -16.84
CA SER A 310 8.41 -5.49 -15.45
C SER A 310 9.85 -5.01 -15.15
N GLN A 311 10.86 -5.71 -15.64
CA GLN A 311 12.28 -5.38 -15.43
C GLN A 311 12.73 -4.05 -16.05
N ARG A 312 12.03 -3.54 -17.07
CA ARG A 312 12.33 -2.26 -17.71
C ARG A 312 11.65 -1.06 -17.02
N ARG A 313 10.82 -1.28 -16.00
CA ARG A 313 10.19 -0.20 -15.22
C ARG A 313 11.26 0.44 -14.33
N PRO A 314 11.27 1.77 -14.17
CA PRO A 314 12.25 2.45 -13.30
C PRO A 314 12.06 2.08 -11.82
N ALA A 315 13.11 2.24 -11.03
CA ALA A 315 13.04 2.14 -9.58
C ALA A 315 12.29 3.36 -9.04
N LEU A 316 11.59 3.26 -7.91
CA LEU A 316 10.93 4.43 -7.33
C LEU A 316 11.94 5.53 -6.93
N GLU A 317 13.19 5.18 -6.61
CA GLU A 317 14.26 6.15 -6.41
C GLU A 317 14.65 6.91 -7.70
N GLU A 318 14.61 6.26 -8.86
CA GLU A 318 14.82 6.91 -10.16
C GLU A 318 13.66 7.84 -10.50
N VAL A 319 12.43 7.34 -10.32
CA VAL A 319 11.18 8.11 -10.47
C VAL A 319 11.22 9.37 -9.59
N LEU A 320 11.61 9.24 -8.33
CA LEU A 320 11.72 10.34 -7.38
C LEU A 320 12.71 11.42 -7.85
N ARG A 321 13.88 11.01 -8.34
CA ARG A 321 14.90 11.96 -8.85
C ARG A 321 14.38 12.76 -10.04
N GLU A 322 13.67 12.11 -10.97
CA GLU A 322 13.05 12.80 -12.10
C GLU A 322 11.97 13.80 -11.67
N LEU A 323 11.09 13.40 -10.73
CA LEU A 323 10.05 14.28 -10.20
C LEU A 323 10.62 15.50 -9.47
N GLN A 324 11.71 15.32 -8.71
CA GLN A 324 12.40 16.41 -8.04
C GLN A 324 13.02 17.41 -9.02
N ALA A 325 13.49 16.94 -10.18
CA ALA A 325 14.06 17.81 -11.21
C ALA A 325 13.03 18.76 -11.84
N TRP A 326 11.75 18.37 -11.92
CA TRP A 326 10.68 19.24 -12.41
C TRP A 326 10.09 20.19 -11.37
N ARG A 327 10.48 20.02 -10.10
CA ARG A 327 10.06 20.90 -9.00
C ARG A 327 11.04 22.05 -8.74
N ALA A 328 12.29 21.88 -9.17
CA ALA A 328 13.36 22.87 -9.08
C ALA A 328 13.19 23.98 -10.14
#